data_AF-A0A2S2PM52-F1
#
_entry.id   AF-A0A2S2PM52-F1
#
_cell.length_a   1.000
_cell.length_b   1.000
_cell.length_c   1.000
_cell.angle_alpha   90.00
_cell.angle_beta   90.00
_cell.angle_gamma   90.00
#
_symmetry.space_group_name_H-M   'P 1'
#
loop_
_entity.id
_entity.type
_entity.pdbx_description
1 polymer ?
#
loop_
_entity_poly.entity_id
_entity_poly.type
_entity_poly.pdbx_seq_one_letter_code
_entity_poly.pdbx_strand_id
1 'polypeptide(L)'
;MRRAHQMKEAQEIIFVDSTSACDPLNHSITFIMCPSAAGAVPLAIIITMGQTYECYCEGFKLINEAIPESFCGRGYPNIFLTDQSAAEINAINQVWPKSKTLLCTFHVLQAVWRWLWDTNHQIPKEKRKPLMKTFQNILYAESVVEAECAYRQGIENDEFSQWKKYLENYWSYKEDWCLCYRDGTSRGHVTNNYCEVAVRLYKDHVLGRVKAYNVLALIDLTSTALESYYKRRLREYADSRTSSTRLTLRKMMKKVTFLNKEMIIQENDHEFLVPSEKEQSLLYYVDIKSGICSCPSALTGKFCKHQYAIYQFFNIKSVNFPLITSMDRYNIAKIAFGDKVLEKSFYDPFITETQKENVPDNIDNKENYKSQNNIKQNRTNNIQETTTTNNNKFENVMNLFNFCNASYGSSLSGINKLEEKLKKIKTQGQWENFLHTAGNCISTRHRDGARIKVQPTTIARRAVGVTRGSKRLLGGRPPKGENPPKKRKRNLGLNINSNQPNAKSHGSL
;
A
#
# COMPACT_ATOMS: atom_id res chain seq x y z
N MET A 1 17.73 -3.52 3.40
CA MET A 1 17.41 -2.09 3.63
C MET A 1 17.92 -1.57 4.99
N ARG A 2 19.12 -1.95 5.45
CA ARG A 2 19.67 -1.60 6.79
C ARG A 2 19.62 -0.10 7.11
N ARG A 3 19.84 0.76 6.11
CA ARG A 3 19.79 2.23 6.24
C ARG A 3 18.45 2.77 6.75
N ALA A 4 17.36 2.04 6.60
CA ALA A 4 16.04 2.45 7.11
C ALA A 4 16.01 2.55 8.64
N HIS A 5 16.88 1.83 9.36
CA HIS A 5 17.00 1.97 10.81
C HIS A 5 17.52 3.35 11.25
N GLN A 6 18.09 4.15 10.35
CA GLN A 6 18.56 5.52 10.65
C GLN A 6 17.46 6.58 10.51
N MET A 7 16.25 6.18 10.12
CA MET A 7 15.12 7.09 10.02
C MET A 7 14.53 7.38 11.39
N LYS A 8 14.21 8.65 11.67
CA LYS A 8 13.57 9.04 12.94
C LYS A 8 12.29 8.26 13.22
N GLU A 9 11.54 7.89 12.18
CA GLU A 9 10.32 7.09 12.28
C GLU A 9 10.58 5.67 12.79
N ALA A 10 11.80 5.15 12.67
CA ALA A 10 12.14 3.80 13.10
C ALA A 10 12.09 3.65 14.62
N GLN A 11 12.31 4.72 15.39
CA GLN A 11 12.19 4.70 16.86
C GLN A 11 10.77 5.05 17.34
N GLU A 12 9.83 5.36 16.45
CA GLU A 12 8.49 5.84 16.81
C GLU A 12 7.48 4.71 16.79
N ILE A 13 6.98 4.33 15.61
CA ILE A 13 5.95 3.30 15.46
C ILE A 13 6.31 2.33 14.35
N ILE A 14 6.33 1.04 14.68
CA ILE A 14 6.70 -0.06 13.80
C ILE A 14 5.52 -1.00 13.63
N PHE A 15 5.35 -1.50 12.40
CA PHE A 15 4.26 -2.40 12.03
C PHE A 15 4.80 -3.82 11.88
N VAL A 16 4.10 -4.80 12.43
CA VAL A 16 4.50 -6.21 12.36
C VAL A 16 3.34 -7.05 11.86
N ASP A 17 3.58 -7.88 10.85
CA ASP A 17 2.62 -8.87 10.37
C ASP A 17 3.38 -10.07 9.82
N SER A 18 2.77 -11.23 9.90
CA SER A 18 3.39 -12.50 9.55
C SER A 18 2.53 -13.25 8.54
N THR A 19 3.18 -13.80 7.51
CA THR A 19 2.49 -14.57 6.48
C THR A 19 3.18 -15.90 6.23
N SER A 20 2.39 -16.93 5.96
CA SER A 20 2.88 -18.28 5.67
C SER A 20 2.45 -18.74 4.27
N ALA A 21 2.64 -20.03 3.99
CA ALA A 21 2.29 -20.68 2.73
C ALA A 21 3.00 -20.09 1.49
N CYS A 22 4.22 -19.58 1.70
CA CYS A 22 5.06 -19.01 0.65
C CYS A 22 6.05 -20.01 0.06
N ASP A 23 6.22 -21.18 0.67
CA ASP A 23 7.04 -22.31 0.25
C ASP A 23 6.35 -23.65 0.62
N PRO A 24 6.91 -24.83 0.29
CA PRO A 24 6.30 -26.12 0.58
C PRO A 24 6.23 -26.45 2.07
N LEU A 25 7.19 -25.98 2.87
CA LEU A 25 7.26 -26.25 4.31
C LEU A 25 6.49 -25.22 5.13
N ASN A 26 5.84 -24.25 4.48
CA ASN A 26 5.02 -23.20 5.09
C ASN A 26 5.78 -22.39 6.17
N HIS A 27 7.04 -22.07 5.90
CA HIS A 27 7.79 -21.12 6.73
C HIS A 27 7.00 -19.82 6.90
N SER A 28 7.11 -19.23 8.09
CA SER A 28 6.55 -17.92 8.37
C SER A 28 7.50 -16.85 7.89
N ILE A 29 6.95 -15.80 7.28
CA ILE A 29 7.65 -14.60 6.86
C ILE A 29 7.05 -13.43 7.62
N THR A 30 7.81 -12.87 8.55
CA THR A 30 7.42 -11.73 9.37
C THR A 30 8.02 -10.45 8.81
N PHE A 31 7.14 -9.50 8.51
CA PHE A 31 7.48 -8.18 8.00
C PHE A 31 7.54 -7.20 9.15
N ILE A 32 8.66 -6.52 9.32
CA ILE A 32 8.81 -5.42 10.27
C ILE A 32 9.00 -4.15 9.46
N MET A 33 8.00 -3.28 9.50
CA MET A 33 7.86 -2.16 8.59
C MET A 33 7.86 -0.83 9.35
N CYS A 34 8.65 0.12 8.87
CA CYS A 34 8.70 1.50 9.37
C CYS A 34 7.90 2.42 8.43
N PRO A 35 7.07 3.35 8.94
CA PRO A 35 6.46 4.36 8.11
C PRO A 35 7.51 5.31 7.54
N SER A 36 7.24 5.89 6.37
CA SER A 36 8.08 6.91 5.75
C SER A 36 7.25 7.81 4.86
N ALA A 37 7.82 8.93 4.43
CA ALA A 37 7.21 9.81 3.46
C ALA A 37 6.93 9.12 2.09
N ALA A 38 7.67 8.06 1.74
CA ALA A 38 7.45 7.20 0.58
C ALA A 38 6.50 6.01 0.85
N GLY A 39 5.80 6.03 1.97
CA GLY A 39 5.07 4.90 2.56
C GLY A 39 6.01 3.91 3.26
N ALA A 40 5.51 2.76 3.71
CA ALA A 40 6.32 1.90 4.56
C ALA A 40 7.53 1.25 3.88
N VAL A 41 8.62 1.17 4.65
CA VAL A 41 9.92 0.59 4.28
C VAL A 41 10.25 -0.55 5.25
N PRO A 42 10.78 -1.69 4.78
CA PRO A 42 11.13 -2.79 5.66
C PRO A 42 12.37 -2.45 6.47
N LEU A 43 12.28 -2.62 7.79
CA LEU A 43 13.41 -2.69 8.70
C LEU A 43 14.02 -4.10 8.66
N ALA A 44 13.17 -5.11 8.79
CA ALA A 44 13.56 -6.51 8.72
C ALA A 44 12.48 -7.36 8.03
N ILE A 45 12.94 -8.45 7.40
CA ILE A 45 12.10 -9.54 6.92
C ILE A 45 12.68 -10.81 7.55
N ILE A 46 11.92 -11.42 8.46
CA ILE A 46 12.37 -12.58 9.22
C ILE A 46 11.69 -13.81 8.64
N ILE A 47 12.45 -14.88 8.42
CA ILE A 47 11.93 -16.16 7.96
C ILE A 47 12.17 -17.20 9.05
N THR A 48 11.09 -17.80 9.58
CA THR A 48 11.13 -18.78 10.67
C THR A 48 10.38 -20.06 10.28
N MET A 49 10.60 -21.14 11.03
CA MET A 49 9.89 -22.41 10.84
C MET A 49 8.38 -22.30 11.12
N GLY A 50 7.96 -21.36 11.96
CA GLY A 50 6.56 -21.16 12.31
C GLY A 50 6.29 -19.86 13.07
N GLN A 51 5.02 -19.68 13.45
CA GLN A 51 4.52 -18.51 14.19
C GLN A 51 4.41 -18.81 15.70
N THR A 52 5.41 -19.50 16.26
CA THR A 52 5.47 -19.77 17.71
C THR A 52 6.21 -18.65 18.43
N TYR A 53 5.98 -18.55 19.73
CA TYR A 53 6.66 -17.58 20.59
C TYR A 53 8.18 -17.68 20.47
N GLU A 54 8.73 -18.89 20.53
CA GLU A 54 10.17 -19.16 20.45
C GLU A 54 10.73 -18.73 19.10
N CYS A 55 10.03 -19.05 18.01
CA CYS A 55 10.42 -18.64 16.66
C CYS A 55 10.49 -17.12 16.51
N TYR A 56 9.48 -16.41 17.04
CA TYR A 56 9.47 -14.94 17.03
C TYR A 56 10.60 -14.36 17.87
N CYS A 57 10.82 -14.89 19.08
CA CYS A 57 11.88 -14.40 19.96
C CYS A 57 13.26 -14.50 19.32
N GLU A 58 13.61 -15.66 18.77
CA GLU A 58 14.89 -15.84 18.07
C GLU A 58 14.97 -14.93 16.84
N GLY A 59 13.90 -14.86 16.05
CA GLY A 59 13.84 -13.96 14.89
C GLY A 59 14.03 -12.48 15.22
N PHE A 60 13.43 -12.01 16.32
CA PHE A 60 13.53 -10.62 16.77
C PHE A 60 14.90 -10.31 17.39
N LYS A 61 15.50 -11.23 18.16
CA LYS A 61 16.86 -11.07 18.68
C LYS A 61 17.90 -10.90 17.58
N LEU A 62 17.75 -11.64 16.47
CA LEU A 62 18.62 -11.51 15.30
C LEU A 62 18.67 -10.10 14.72
N ILE A 63 17.64 -9.26 14.91
CA ILE A 63 17.66 -7.87 14.47
C ILE A 63 18.66 -7.06 15.29
N ASN A 64 18.65 -7.24 16.60
CA ASN A 64 19.56 -6.54 17.51
C ASN A 64 21.01 -6.99 17.28
N GLU A 65 21.22 -8.27 16.97
CA GLU A 65 22.54 -8.81 16.62
C GLU A 65 23.04 -8.32 15.26
N ALA A 66 22.20 -8.38 14.23
CA ALA A 66 22.58 -7.98 12.87
C ALA A 66 22.73 -6.45 12.71
N ILE A 67 22.05 -5.68 13.55
CA ILE A 67 22.03 -4.21 13.50
C ILE A 67 22.16 -3.68 14.95
N PRO A 68 23.39 -3.57 15.49
CA PRO A 68 23.61 -3.07 16.85
C PRO A 68 23.04 -1.66 17.07
N GLU A 69 23.08 -0.81 16.04
CA GLU A 69 22.48 0.53 16.05
C GLU A 69 21.03 0.54 15.51
N SER A 70 20.25 -0.50 15.83
CA SER A 70 18.85 -0.59 15.37
C SER A 70 18.01 0.54 15.95
N PHE A 71 17.02 1.00 15.18
CA PHE A 71 16.03 2.00 15.60
C PHE A 71 16.69 3.31 16.06
N CYS A 72 17.49 3.92 15.18
CA CYS A 72 18.30 5.12 15.44
C CYS A 72 19.27 4.95 16.63
N GLY A 73 19.86 3.77 16.79
CA GLY A 73 20.76 3.48 17.91
C GLY A 73 20.05 3.30 19.26
N ARG A 74 18.72 3.44 19.33
CA ARG A 74 17.96 3.25 20.57
C ARG A 74 17.83 1.77 20.94
N GLY A 75 17.85 0.88 19.96
CA GLY A 75 17.66 -0.57 20.14
C GLY A 75 16.20 -1.01 20.26
N TYR A 76 15.23 -0.08 20.33
CA TYR A 76 13.79 -0.38 20.38
C TYR A 76 12.96 0.82 19.85
N PRO A 77 11.77 0.60 19.27
CA PRO A 77 10.81 1.66 18.97
C PRO A 77 9.91 2.00 20.17
N ASN A 78 9.19 3.12 20.14
CA ASN A 78 8.19 3.42 21.18
C ASN A 78 6.99 2.46 21.08
N ILE A 79 6.52 2.18 19.86
CA ILE A 79 5.29 1.42 19.62
C ILE A 79 5.51 0.33 18.57
N PHE A 80 4.97 -0.86 18.84
CA PHE A 80 4.64 -1.85 17.82
C PHE A 80 3.13 -1.89 17.58
N LEU A 81 2.69 -1.83 16.32
CA LEU A 81 1.32 -2.09 15.90
C LEU A 81 1.24 -3.45 15.24
N THR A 82 0.54 -4.38 15.86
CA THR A 82 0.48 -5.78 15.42
C THR A 82 -0.93 -6.29 15.23
N ASP A 83 -1.01 -7.51 14.73
CA ASP A 83 -2.22 -8.32 14.79
C ASP A 83 -2.42 -8.89 16.19
N GLN A 84 -3.60 -9.44 16.45
CA GLN A 84 -3.91 -10.08 17.72
C GLN A 84 -3.33 -11.51 17.75
N SER A 85 -2.03 -11.61 17.96
CA SER A 85 -1.28 -12.87 18.09
C SER A 85 -0.54 -12.89 19.42
N ALA A 86 -0.96 -13.76 20.34
CA ALA A 86 -0.34 -13.88 21.65
C ALA A 86 1.15 -14.23 21.55
N ALA A 87 1.52 -15.13 20.64
CA ALA A 87 2.92 -15.52 20.40
C ALA A 87 3.77 -14.32 19.94
N GLU A 88 3.26 -13.52 18.99
CA GLU A 88 3.96 -12.36 18.45
C GLU A 88 4.09 -11.24 19.50
N ILE A 89 3.00 -10.94 20.21
CA ILE A 89 2.95 -9.90 21.26
C ILE A 89 3.89 -10.25 22.41
N ASN A 90 3.84 -11.49 22.90
CA ASN A 90 4.69 -11.93 24.00
C ASN A 90 6.17 -11.89 23.60
N ALA A 91 6.50 -12.26 22.37
CA ALA A 91 7.88 -12.19 21.87
C ALA A 91 8.36 -10.74 21.74
N ILE A 92 7.52 -9.81 21.26
CA ILE A 92 7.84 -8.37 21.23
C ILE A 92 8.11 -7.86 22.65
N ASN A 93 7.22 -8.17 23.60
CA ASN A 93 7.36 -7.71 24.98
C ASN A 93 8.59 -8.31 25.68
N GLN A 94 9.00 -9.53 25.29
CA GLN A 94 10.23 -10.14 25.81
C GLN A 94 11.48 -9.46 25.22
N VAL A 95 11.53 -9.24 23.91
CA VAL A 95 12.75 -8.75 23.22
C VAL A 95 12.91 -7.23 23.36
N TRP A 96 11.80 -6.48 23.37
CA TRP A 96 11.77 -5.03 23.50
C TRP A 96 10.78 -4.59 24.60
N PRO A 97 11.09 -4.87 25.88
CA PRO A 97 10.17 -4.61 27.01
C PRO A 97 9.86 -3.13 27.25
N LYS A 98 10.64 -2.22 26.64
CA LYS A 98 10.43 -0.77 26.71
C LYS A 98 9.45 -0.24 25.67
N SER A 99 9.05 -1.08 24.71
CA SER A 99 8.08 -0.73 23.67
C SER A 99 6.66 -1.03 24.13
N LYS A 100 5.70 -0.17 23.77
CA LYS A 100 4.27 -0.46 23.92
C LYS A 100 3.79 -1.25 22.71
N THR A 101 2.93 -2.24 22.93
CA THR A 101 2.27 -2.99 21.84
C THR A 101 0.82 -2.54 21.70
N LEU A 102 0.41 -2.14 20.50
CA LEU A 102 -0.95 -1.74 20.16
C LEU A 102 -1.54 -2.71 19.12
N LEU A 103 -2.84 -2.91 19.16
CA LEU A 103 -3.54 -3.80 18.24
C LEU A 103 -4.10 -3.07 17.01
N CYS A 104 -4.01 -3.69 15.85
CA CYS A 104 -4.68 -3.21 14.64
C CYS A 104 -6.21 -3.26 14.80
N THR A 105 -6.89 -2.11 14.65
CA THR A 105 -8.36 -2.05 14.80
C THR A 105 -9.10 -2.93 13.80
N PHE A 106 -8.57 -3.08 12.58
CA PHE A 106 -9.15 -3.97 11.58
C PHE A 106 -9.11 -5.43 12.03
N HIS A 107 -7.98 -5.89 12.59
CA HIS A 107 -7.84 -7.27 13.04
C HIS A 107 -8.65 -7.56 14.30
N VAL A 108 -8.74 -6.60 15.22
CA VAL A 108 -9.65 -6.66 16.38
C VAL A 108 -11.10 -6.81 15.91
N LEU A 109 -11.59 -5.91 15.05
CA LEU A 109 -12.96 -6.01 14.52
C LEU A 109 -13.18 -7.30 13.73
N GLN A 110 -12.18 -7.77 12.99
CA GLN A 110 -12.27 -9.01 12.26
C GLN A 110 -12.36 -10.22 13.21
N ALA A 111 -11.59 -10.24 14.31
CA ALA A 111 -11.64 -11.28 15.33
C ALA A 111 -13.02 -11.33 16.00
N VAL A 112 -13.54 -10.18 16.43
CA VAL A 112 -14.89 -10.07 17.01
C VAL A 112 -15.96 -10.54 16.02
N TRP A 113 -15.86 -10.14 14.74
CA TRP A 113 -16.82 -10.59 13.72
C TRP A 113 -16.75 -12.09 13.48
N ARG A 114 -15.54 -12.69 13.45
CA ARG A 114 -15.40 -14.14 13.33
C ARG A 114 -15.99 -14.86 14.54
N TRP A 115 -15.74 -14.36 15.75
CA TRP A 115 -16.28 -14.91 16.98
C TRP A 115 -17.82 -14.93 16.98
N LEU A 116 -18.46 -13.83 16.58
CA LEU A 116 -19.92 -13.73 16.46
C LEU A 116 -20.52 -14.70 15.42
N TRP A 117 -19.72 -15.13 14.44
CA TRP A 117 -20.12 -16.06 13.38
C TRP A 117 -19.77 -17.53 13.68
N ASP A 118 -19.03 -17.79 14.75
CA ASP A 118 -18.71 -19.14 15.18
C ASP A 118 -19.97 -19.79 15.79
N THR A 119 -20.33 -20.96 15.25
CA THR A 119 -21.52 -21.72 15.66
C THR A 119 -21.45 -22.19 17.10
N ASN A 120 -20.26 -22.35 17.65
CA ASN A 120 -20.06 -22.81 19.03
C ASN A 120 -20.63 -21.82 20.07
N HIS A 121 -20.71 -20.54 19.72
CA HIS A 121 -21.21 -19.50 20.61
C HIS A 121 -22.72 -19.27 20.53
N GLN A 122 -23.41 -19.97 19.62
CA GLN A 122 -24.87 -19.98 19.49
C GLN A 122 -25.52 -18.60 19.34
N ILE A 123 -24.79 -17.60 18.82
CA ILE A 123 -25.33 -16.25 18.60
C ILE A 123 -26.26 -16.25 17.38
N PRO A 124 -27.55 -15.89 17.54
CA PRO A 124 -28.49 -15.80 16.42
C PRO A 124 -28.08 -14.75 15.40
N LYS A 125 -28.37 -14.98 14.12
CA LYS A 125 -27.85 -14.17 13.01
C LYS A 125 -28.27 -12.70 13.13
N GLU A 126 -29.49 -12.45 13.56
CA GLU A 126 -30.10 -11.13 13.78
C GLU A 126 -29.44 -10.34 14.91
N LYS A 127 -28.85 -11.02 15.90
CA LYS A 127 -28.18 -10.40 17.06
C LYS A 127 -26.72 -10.02 16.79
N ARG A 128 -26.06 -10.65 15.79
CA ARG A 128 -24.64 -10.41 15.48
C ARG A 128 -24.32 -8.96 15.12
N LYS A 129 -25.16 -8.31 14.31
CA LYS A 129 -24.96 -6.90 13.92
C LYS A 129 -25.09 -5.94 15.12
N PRO A 130 -26.16 -6.02 15.94
CA PRO A 130 -26.24 -5.26 17.19
C PRO A 130 -25.02 -5.44 18.09
N LEU A 131 -24.57 -6.68 18.36
CA LEU A 131 -23.41 -6.94 19.22
C LEU A 131 -22.11 -6.36 18.64
N MET A 132 -21.89 -6.50 17.34
CA MET A 132 -20.78 -5.84 16.64
C MET A 132 -20.86 -4.32 16.76
N LYS A 133 -22.06 -3.73 16.67
CA LYS A 133 -22.24 -2.28 16.81
C LYS A 133 -21.91 -1.81 18.23
N THR A 134 -22.30 -2.55 19.26
CA THR A 134 -21.89 -2.30 20.64
C THR A 134 -20.36 -2.29 20.78
N PHE A 135 -19.68 -3.30 20.24
CA PHE A 135 -18.21 -3.36 20.27
C PHE A 135 -17.58 -2.18 19.50
N GLN A 136 -18.13 -1.81 18.34
CA GLN A 136 -17.66 -0.66 17.57
C GLN A 136 -17.81 0.65 18.32
N ASN A 137 -18.89 0.83 19.09
CA ASN A 137 -19.09 2.03 19.90
C ASN A 137 -18.01 2.15 20.99
N ILE A 138 -17.58 1.03 21.57
CA ILE A 138 -16.45 1.02 22.51
C ILE A 138 -15.14 1.35 21.78
N LEU A 139 -14.85 0.68 20.66
CA LEU A 139 -13.59 0.84 19.93
C LEU A 139 -13.36 2.26 19.42
N TYR A 140 -14.42 2.88 18.88
CA TYR A 140 -14.38 4.20 18.24
C TYR A 140 -14.86 5.35 19.14
N ALA A 141 -15.04 5.11 20.44
CA ALA A 141 -15.38 6.16 21.39
C ALA A 141 -14.39 7.32 21.32
N GLU A 142 -14.88 8.55 21.46
CA GLU A 142 -14.05 9.77 21.37
C GLU A 142 -13.47 10.16 22.73
N SER A 143 -14.02 9.62 23.82
CA SER A 143 -13.53 9.79 25.18
C SER A 143 -13.50 8.48 25.99
N VAL A 144 -12.74 8.48 27.09
CA VAL A 144 -12.70 7.36 28.05
C VAL A 144 -14.08 7.12 28.65
N VAL A 145 -14.80 8.19 29.01
CA VAL A 145 -16.14 8.12 29.60
C VAL A 145 -17.13 7.47 28.63
N GLU A 146 -17.11 7.85 27.36
CA GLU A 146 -17.95 7.22 26.33
C GLU A 146 -17.64 5.74 26.15
N ALA A 147 -16.36 5.36 26.15
CA ALA A 147 -15.96 3.96 26.04
C ALA A 147 -16.45 3.13 27.23
N GLU A 148 -16.33 3.66 28.46
CA GLU A 148 -16.82 3.00 29.67
C GLU A 148 -18.35 2.85 29.67
N CYS A 149 -19.07 3.91 29.29
CA CYS A 149 -20.53 3.86 29.17
C CYS A 149 -20.97 2.83 28.12
N ALA A 150 -20.34 2.80 26.95
CA ALA A 150 -20.62 1.81 25.91
C ALA A 150 -20.27 0.38 26.36
N TYR A 151 -19.21 0.21 27.15
CA TYR A 151 -18.85 -1.07 27.74
C TYR A 151 -19.87 -1.55 28.76
N ARG A 152 -20.30 -0.69 29.70
CA ARG A 152 -21.35 -1.00 30.68
C ARG A 152 -22.64 -1.47 30.01
N GLN A 153 -23.10 -0.72 29.01
CA GLN A 153 -24.26 -1.12 28.17
C GLN A 153 -24.05 -2.46 27.46
N GLY A 154 -22.81 -2.78 27.08
CA GLY A 154 -22.49 -4.04 26.42
C GLY A 154 -22.49 -5.27 27.31
N ILE A 155 -22.24 -5.11 28.62
CA ILE A 155 -22.24 -6.20 29.62
C ILE A 155 -23.55 -6.34 30.39
N GLU A 156 -24.43 -5.33 30.34
CA GLU A 156 -25.80 -5.37 30.89
C GLU A 156 -26.72 -6.30 30.10
N ASN A 157 -26.31 -6.74 28.91
CA ASN A 157 -27.06 -7.72 28.12
C ASN A 157 -26.88 -9.14 28.68
N ASP A 158 -27.81 -9.57 29.53
CA ASP A 158 -27.83 -10.91 30.13
C ASP A 158 -28.25 -12.04 29.17
N GLU A 159 -28.68 -11.72 27.94
CA GLU A 159 -29.15 -12.71 26.94
C GLU A 159 -28.02 -13.65 26.49
N PHE A 160 -26.76 -13.18 26.50
CA PHE A 160 -25.61 -13.93 25.95
C PHE A 160 -24.39 -13.93 26.89
N SER A 161 -24.39 -14.84 27.87
CA SER A 161 -23.31 -14.95 28.87
C SER A 161 -21.90 -15.12 28.27
N GLN A 162 -21.77 -15.83 27.14
CA GLN A 162 -20.48 -15.99 26.46
C GLN A 162 -20.00 -14.68 25.80
N TRP A 163 -20.92 -13.87 25.28
CA TRP A 163 -20.57 -12.54 24.74
C TRP A 163 -20.08 -11.62 25.83
N LYS A 164 -20.73 -11.63 27.01
CA LYS A 164 -20.29 -10.87 28.19
C LYS A 164 -18.87 -11.23 28.58
N LYS A 165 -18.57 -12.52 28.78
CA LYS A 165 -17.21 -13.00 29.08
C LYS A 165 -16.19 -12.60 28.00
N TYR A 166 -16.59 -12.68 26.74
CA TYR A 166 -15.74 -12.28 25.61
C TYR A 166 -15.44 -10.77 25.64
N LEU A 167 -16.44 -9.94 25.94
CA LEU A 167 -16.30 -8.50 26.05
C LEU A 167 -15.47 -8.08 27.27
N GLU A 168 -15.70 -8.70 28.43
CA GLU A 168 -14.91 -8.52 29.67
C GLU A 168 -13.43 -8.84 29.41
N ASN A 169 -13.15 -9.94 28.69
CA ASN A 169 -11.79 -10.28 28.30
C ASN A 169 -11.16 -9.17 27.44
N TYR A 170 -11.84 -8.66 26.41
CA TYR A 170 -11.31 -7.54 25.62
C TYR A 170 -11.11 -6.26 26.44
N TRP A 171 -12.01 -6.00 27.39
CA TRP A 171 -11.93 -4.83 28.25
C TRP A 171 -10.71 -4.86 29.17
N SER A 172 -10.23 -6.05 29.56
CA SER A 172 -9.05 -6.19 30.42
C SER A 172 -7.75 -5.62 29.83
N TYR A 173 -7.67 -5.47 28.51
CA TYR A 173 -6.54 -4.86 27.78
C TYR A 173 -7.01 -3.74 26.82
N LYS A 174 -8.03 -2.99 27.23
CA LYS A 174 -8.65 -1.90 26.44
C LYS A 174 -7.66 -0.87 25.92
N GLU A 175 -6.59 -0.60 26.66
CA GLU A 175 -5.54 0.37 26.33
C GLU A 175 -4.79 0.03 25.03
N ASP A 176 -4.84 -1.22 24.59
CA ASP A 176 -4.11 -1.69 23.40
C ASP A 176 -4.91 -1.52 22.11
N TRP A 177 -6.25 -1.49 22.18
CA TRP A 177 -7.12 -1.51 20.98
C TRP A 177 -8.17 -0.41 20.92
N CYS A 178 -8.62 0.13 22.05
CA CYS A 178 -9.60 1.20 22.08
C CYS A 178 -8.94 2.55 21.75
N LEU A 179 -9.55 3.34 20.87
CA LEU A 179 -8.89 4.52 20.31
C LEU A 179 -8.77 5.68 21.28
N CYS A 180 -9.70 5.86 22.23
CA CYS A 180 -9.64 6.94 23.21
C CYS A 180 -8.52 6.78 24.25
N TYR A 181 -7.91 5.59 24.35
CA TYR A 181 -6.73 5.32 25.20
C TYR A 181 -5.41 5.50 24.44
N ARG A 182 -5.45 5.87 23.16
CA ARG A 182 -4.26 6.21 22.35
C ARG A 182 -4.05 7.71 22.34
N ASP A 183 -2.80 8.11 22.22
CA ASP A 183 -2.40 9.51 22.12
C ASP A 183 -1.77 9.83 20.75
N GLY A 184 -1.23 11.04 20.62
CA GLY A 184 -0.57 11.54 19.41
C GLY A 184 0.67 10.74 18.99
N THR A 185 1.24 9.90 19.85
CA THR A 185 2.43 9.08 19.53
C THR A 185 2.15 8.01 18.50
N SER A 186 0.87 7.64 18.31
CA SER A 186 0.43 6.72 17.26
C SER A 186 0.46 7.33 15.85
N ARG A 187 0.66 8.65 15.70
CA ARG A 187 0.74 9.38 14.41
C ARG A 187 -0.41 9.12 13.43
N GLY A 188 -1.60 8.84 13.96
CA GLY A 188 -2.80 8.53 13.20
C GLY A 188 -2.84 7.10 12.65
N HIS A 189 -1.88 6.25 13.02
CA HIS A 189 -1.83 4.86 12.61
C HIS A 189 -2.63 3.98 13.57
N VAL A 190 -3.79 3.53 13.09
CA VAL A 190 -4.68 2.64 13.84
C VAL A 190 -4.85 1.27 13.16
N THR A 191 -4.31 1.10 11.95
CA THR A 191 -4.36 -0.16 11.20
C THR A 191 -2.97 -0.61 10.73
N ASN A 192 -2.80 -1.92 10.61
CA ASN A 192 -1.59 -2.57 10.11
C ASN A 192 -1.55 -2.66 8.56
N ASN A 193 -2.18 -1.69 7.88
CA ASN A 193 -2.33 -1.72 6.43
C ASN A 193 -0.98 -1.71 5.68
N TYR A 194 0.07 -1.15 6.29
CA TYR A 194 1.40 -1.17 5.67
C TYR A 194 1.95 -2.58 5.52
N CYS A 195 1.83 -3.42 6.54
CA CYS A 195 2.27 -4.80 6.43
C CYS A 195 1.35 -5.62 5.53
N GLU A 196 0.03 -5.44 5.59
CA GLU A 196 -0.89 -6.14 4.67
C GLU A 196 -0.56 -5.84 3.19
N VAL A 197 -0.27 -4.56 2.88
CA VAL A 197 0.18 -4.16 1.55
C VAL A 197 1.54 -4.77 1.22
N ALA A 198 2.50 -4.79 2.16
CA ALA A 198 3.82 -5.39 1.95
C ALA A 198 3.73 -6.90 1.67
N VAL A 199 2.94 -7.64 2.45
CA VAL A 199 2.64 -9.07 2.25
C VAL A 199 2.02 -9.30 0.87
N ARG A 200 1.07 -8.46 0.47
CA ARG A 200 0.45 -8.54 -0.86
C ARG A 200 1.47 -8.30 -1.96
N LEU A 201 2.28 -7.24 -1.86
CA LEU A 201 3.35 -6.92 -2.81
C LEU A 201 4.38 -8.04 -2.90
N TYR A 202 4.74 -8.64 -1.78
CA TYR A 202 5.65 -9.78 -1.73
C TYR A 202 5.05 -10.98 -2.49
N LYS A 203 3.81 -11.36 -2.19
CA LYS A 203 3.12 -12.45 -2.90
C LYS A 203 2.92 -12.15 -4.38
N ASP A 204 2.61 -10.92 -4.75
CA ASP A 204 2.34 -10.50 -6.13
C ASP A 204 3.61 -10.32 -6.97
N HIS A 205 4.54 -9.49 -6.53
CA HIS A 205 5.68 -9.06 -7.33
C HIS A 205 6.93 -9.90 -7.08
N VAL A 206 7.21 -10.25 -5.82
CA VAL A 206 8.40 -11.04 -5.48
C VAL A 206 8.15 -12.49 -5.84
N LEU A 207 7.07 -13.07 -5.33
CA LEU A 207 6.75 -14.47 -5.55
C LEU A 207 5.99 -14.71 -6.85
N GLY A 208 5.24 -13.75 -7.39
CA GLY A 208 4.47 -13.98 -8.63
C GLY A 208 3.29 -14.94 -8.43
N ARG A 209 2.67 -14.93 -7.23
CA ARG A 209 1.57 -15.81 -6.81
C ARG A 209 1.89 -17.30 -6.87
N VAL A 210 3.17 -17.65 -6.76
CA VAL A 210 3.66 -19.03 -6.72
C VAL A 210 4.51 -19.25 -5.48
N LYS A 211 4.63 -20.49 -5.03
CA LYS A 211 5.50 -20.82 -3.90
C LYS A 211 6.96 -20.80 -4.34
N ALA A 212 7.84 -20.29 -3.48
CA ALA A 212 9.27 -20.53 -3.56
C ALA A 212 9.53 -22.04 -3.47
N TYR A 213 10.64 -22.52 -4.03
CA TYR A 213 10.95 -23.95 -4.03
C TYR A 213 11.31 -24.46 -2.63
N ASN A 214 12.12 -23.68 -1.92
CA ASN A 214 12.60 -23.96 -0.57
C ASN A 214 12.95 -22.64 0.14
N VAL A 215 13.38 -22.73 1.40
CA VAL A 215 13.76 -21.56 2.20
C VAL A 215 14.92 -20.76 1.60
N LEU A 216 15.89 -21.42 0.97
CA LEU A 216 17.02 -20.74 0.32
C LEU A 216 16.56 -19.85 -0.84
N ALA A 217 15.65 -20.34 -1.68
CA ALA A 217 15.03 -19.56 -2.73
C ALA A 217 14.19 -18.40 -2.17
N LEU A 218 13.57 -18.58 -1.01
CA LEU A 218 12.80 -17.54 -0.34
C LEU A 218 13.72 -16.42 0.16
N ILE A 219 14.86 -16.77 0.77
CA ILE A 219 15.90 -15.82 1.19
C ILE A 219 16.44 -15.07 -0.03
N ASP A 220 16.84 -15.77 -1.09
CA ASP A 220 17.36 -15.16 -2.33
C ASP A 220 16.37 -14.17 -2.94
N LEU A 221 15.10 -14.56 -3.12
CA LEU A 221 14.06 -13.69 -3.67
C LEU A 221 13.79 -12.46 -2.79
N THR A 222 13.90 -12.62 -1.47
CA THR A 222 13.76 -11.51 -0.52
C THR A 222 14.95 -10.55 -0.61
N SER A 223 16.17 -11.06 -0.66
CA SER A 223 17.39 -10.24 -0.75
C SER A 223 17.59 -9.61 -2.14
N THR A 224 17.01 -10.16 -3.20
CA THR A 224 17.17 -9.64 -4.56
C THR A 224 15.94 -8.87 -5.05
N ALA A 225 14.82 -9.55 -5.25
CA ALA A 225 13.63 -8.99 -5.90
C ALA A 225 12.86 -8.02 -5.00
N LEU A 226 12.72 -8.31 -3.70
CA LEU A 226 12.08 -7.39 -2.76
C LEU A 226 12.95 -6.13 -2.56
N GLU A 227 14.26 -6.28 -2.39
CA GLU A 227 15.17 -5.15 -2.26
C GLU A 227 15.15 -4.25 -3.50
N SER A 228 15.21 -4.85 -4.70
CA SER A 228 15.10 -4.12 -5.96
C SER A 228 13.78 -3.36 -6.09
N TYR A 229 12.68 -3.97 -5.65
CA TYR A 229 11.37 -3.31 -5.62
C TYR A 229 11.37 -2.07 -4.73
N TYR A 230 11.88 -2.17 -3.50
CA TYR A 230 11.91 -1.03 -2.57
C TYR A 230 12.87 0.06 -3.03
N LYS A 231 14.04 -0.28 -3.57
CA LYS A 231 14.96 0.70 -4.17
C LYS A 231 14.28 1.52 -5.27
N ARG A 232 13.59 0.86 -6.20
CA ARG A 232 12.85 1.53 -7.27
C ARG A 232 11.75 2.44 -6.72
N ARG A 233 10.95 1.94 -5.78
CA ARG A 233 9.85 2.71 -5.18
C ARG A 233 10.35 3.96 -4.44
N LEU A 234 11.43 3.83 -3.66
CA LEU A 234 12.02 4.96 -2.94
C LEU A 234 12.63 5.98 -3.91
N ARG A 235 13.26 5.51 -4.99
CA ARG A 235 13.73 6.37 -6.07
C ARG A 235 12.58 7.15 -6.73
N GLU A 236 11.48 6.48 -7.09
CA GLU A 236 10.30 7.16 -7.68
C GLU A 236 9.75 8.26 -6.77
N TYR A 237 9.81 8.06 -5.46
CA TYR A 237 9.47 9.10 -4.49
C TYR A 237 10.49 10.25 -4.49
N ALA A 238 11.79 9.94 -4.37
CA ALA A 238 12.86 10.94 -4.35
C ALA A 238 12.92 11.78 -5.63
N ASP A 239 12.58 11.20 -6.78
CA ASP A 239 12.52 11.87 -8.09
C ASP A 239 11.17 12.60 -8.31
N SER A 240 10.34 12.76 -7.27
CA SER A 240 9.01 13.40 -7.32
C SER A 240 8.02 12.80 -8.34
N ARG A 241 8.14 11.50 -8.64
CA ARG A 241 7.23 10.80 -9.56
C ARG A 241 5.94 10.30 -8.90
N THR A 242 5.77 10.54 -7.60
CA THR A 242 4.62 10.07 -6.82
C THR A 242 3.60 11.19 -6.59
N SER A 243 2.34 10.96 -6.97
CA SER A 243 1.28 11.97 -6.87
C SER A 243 0.51 11.96 -5.54
N SER A 244 0.68 10.93 -4.71
CA SER A 244 -0.13 10.70 -3.50
C SER A 244 -0.16 11.88 -2.54
N THR A 245 1.00 12.43 -2.20
CA THR A 245 1.12 13.56 -1.28
C THR A 245 0.42 14.82 -1.82
N ARG A 246 0.67 15.15 -3.09
CA ARG A 246 0.03 16.29 -3.77
C ARG A 246 -1.49 16.13 -3.77
N LEU A 247 -2.00 14.92 -4.01
CA LEU A 247 -3.43 14.63 -3.97
C LEU A 247 -4.00 14.75 -2.55
N THR A 248 -3.25 14.34 -1.52
CA THR A 248 -3.64 14.51 -0.10
C THR A 248 -3.76 15.98 0.27
N LEU A 249 -2.77 16.81 -0.10
CA LEU A 249 -2.82 18.26 0.17
C LEU A 249 -3.98 18.93 -0.58
N ARG A 250 -4.20 18.61 -1.85
CA ARG A 250 -5.38 19.09 -2.60
C ARG A 250 -6.70 18.69 -1.95
N LYS A 251 -6.76 17.50 -1.34
CA LYS A 251 -7.95 17.07 -0.60
C LYS A 251 -8.15 17.89 0.67
N MET A 252 -7.08 18.25 1.39
CA MET A 252 -7.17 19.11 2.57
C MET A 252 -7.54 20.54 2.19
N MET A 253 -6.98 21.08 1.10
CA MET A 253 -7.34 22.38 0.54
C MET A 253 -8.85 22.53 0.33
N LYS A 254 -9.48 21.52 -0.29
CA LYS A 254 -10.93 21.51 -0.49
C LYS A 254 -11.74 21.46 0.81
N LYS A 255 -11.16 20.96 1.89
CA LYS A 255 -11.83 20.83 3.20
C LYS A 255 -11.73 22.07 4.06
N VAL A 256 -10.89 23.03 3.71
CA VAL A 256 -10.69 24.25 4.51
C VAL A 256 -11.26 25.50 3.85
N THR A 257 -12.01 25.36 2.75
CA THR A 257 -12.62 26.47 2.02
C THR A 257 -13.65 27.25 2.84
N PHE A 258 -14.14 26.68 3.94
CA PHE A 258 -15.06 27.35 4.88
C PHE A 258 -14.35 28.27 5.88
N LEU A 259 -13.00 28.21 5.96
CA LEU A 259 -12.19 28.99 6.89
C LEU A 259 -11.57 30.19 6.18
N ASN A 260 -11.51 31.31 6.90
CA ASN A 260 -10.66 32.45 6.58
C ASN A 260 -9.63 32.66 7.69
N LYS A 261 -8.57 33.44 7.43
CA LYS A 261 -7.48 33.66 8.39
C LYS A 261 -7.98 34.28 9.70
N GLU A 262 -8.94 35.19 9.61
CA GLU A 262 -9.50 35.95 10.73
C GLU A 262 -10.35 35.07 11.67
N MET A 263 -10.78 33.89 11.21
CA MET A 263 -11.56 32.94 12.01
C MET A 263 -10.70 32.09 12.94
N ILE A 264 -9.37 32.12 12.76
CA ILE A 264 -8.43 31.31 13.54
C ILE A 264 -7.85 32.20 14.62
N ILE A 265 -8.01 31.78 15.88
CA ILE A 265 -7.43 32.47 17.02
C ILE A 265 -6.05 31.88 17.27
N GLN A 266 -5.03 32.73 17.27
CA GLN A 266 -3.67 32.33 17.61
C GLN A 266 -3.43 32.65 19.09
N GLU A 267 -3.23 31.61 19.90
CA GLU A 267 -2.95 31.75 21.34
C GLU A 267 -1.45 32.00 21.58
N ASN A 268 -0.59 31.32 20.82
CA ASN A 268 0.87 31.54 20.82
C ASN A 268 1.51 31.15 19.46
N ASP A 269 2.84 31.08 19.37
CA ASP A 269 3.55 30.77 18.11
C ASP A 269 3.20 29.40 17.50
N HIS A 270 2.69 28.47 18.29
CA HIS A 270 2.45 27.07 17.89
C HIS A 270 1.05 26.55 18.21
N GLU A 271 0.25 27.31 18.95
CA GLU A 271 -1.07 26.91 19.45
C GLU A 271 -2.18 27.81 18.90
N PHE A 272 -3.21 27.15 18.38
CA PHE A 272 -4.29 27.80 17.66
C PHE A 272 -5.64 27.19 18.05
N LEU A 273 -6.69 28.01 17.99
CA LEU A 273 -8.08 27.56 18.04
C LEU A 273 -8.69 27.71 16.64
N VAL A 274 -9.19 26.60 16.10
CA VAL A 274 -9.76 26.52 14.75
C VAL A 274 -11.23 26.09 14.83
N PRO A 275 -12.18 26.83 14.25
CA PRO A 275 -13.59 26.49 14.35
C PRO A 275 -13.97 25.23 13.56
N SER A 276 -14.99 24.54 14.07
CA SER A 276 -15.59 23.38 13.42
C SER A 276 -16.40 23.81 12.20
N GLU A 277 -16.30 23.02 11.12
CA GLU A 277 -17.11 23.20 9.90
C GLU A 277 -18.62 23.05 10.16
N LYS A 278 -19.00 22.26 11.17
CA LYS A 278 -20.41 21.96 11.46
C LYS A 278 -21.04 22.92 12.45
N GLU A 279 -20.25 23.45 13.37
CA GLU A 279 -20.71 24.21 14.52
C GLU A 279 -19.68 25.28 14.88
N GLN A 280 -19.95 26.52 14.51
CA GLN A 280 -18.96 27.60 14.60
C GLN A 280 -18.54 27.91 16.05
N SER A 281 -19.40 27.63 17.04
CA SER A 281 -19.11 27.76 18.48
C SER A 281 -18.10 26.74 18.98
N LEU A 282 -17.96 25.59 18.30
CA LEU A 282 -17.01 24.56 18.68
C LEU A 282 -15.64 24.88 18.09
N LEU A 283 -14.70 25.21 18.97
CA LEU A 283 -13.31 25.46 18.63
C LEU A 283 -12.46 24.21 18.93
N TYR A 284 -11.64 23.82 17.95
CA TYR A 284 -10.63 22.78 18.14
C TYR A 284 -9.27 23.40 18.44
N TYR A 285 -8.66 22.94 19.52
CA TYR A 285 -7.29 23.26 19.86
C TYR A 285 -6.33 22.50 18.93
N VAL A 286 -5.33 23.20 18.44
CA VAL A 286 -4.29 22.68 17.54
C VAL A 286 -2.93 23.12 18.04
N ASP A 287 -2.09 22.15 18.40
CA ASP A 287 -0.68 22.36 18.68
C ASP A 287 0.13 21.81 17.50
N ILE A 288 0.75 22.73 16.76
CA ILE A 288 1.53 22.44 15.56
C ILE A 288 2.90 21.83 15.90
N LYS A 289 3.46 22.18 17.06
CA LYS A 289 4.76 21.68 17.51
C LYS A 289 4.67 20.21 17.92
N SER A 290 3.60 19.81 18.60
CA SER A 290 3.34 18.40 18.90
C SER A 290 2.63 17.66 17.76
N GLY A 291 2.00 18.39 16.82
CA GLY A 291 1.25 17.83 15.71
C GLY A 291 -0.10 17.23 16.10
N ILE A 292 -0.68 17.72 17.21
CA ILE A 292 -1.92 17.23 17.81
C ILE A 292 -3.06 18.22 17.51
N CYS A 293 -4.27 17.69 17.37
CA CYS A 293 -5.48 18.50 17.28
C CYS A 293 -6.59 17.80 18.06
N SER A 294 -7.39 18.57 18.82
CA SER A 294 -8.50 18.04 19.61
C SER A 294 -9.70 17.58 18.78
N CYS A 295 -9.63 17.65 17.44
CA CYS A 295 -10.72 17.17 16.61
C CYS A 295 -10.77 15.64 16.56
N PRO A 296 -11.97 15.03 16.43
CA PRO A 296 -12.12 13.57 16.43
C PRO A 296 -11.25 12.84 15.40
N SER A 297 -10.98 13.49 14.26
CA SER A 297 -10.15 12.92 13.20
C SER A 297 -8.66 12.85 13.51
N ALA A 298 -8.19 13.55 14.56
CA ALA A 298 -6.79 13.76 14.88
C ALA A 298 -6.39 13.28 16.29
N LEU A 299 -7.32 12.73 17.08
CA LEU A 299 -7.08 12.27 18.46
C LEU A 299 -5.84 11.35 18.59
N THR A 300 -5.59 10.54 17.56
CA THR A 300 -4.45 9.61 17.51
C THR A 300 -3.18 10.19 16.89
N GLY A 301 -3.10 11.51 16.67
CA GLY A 301 -1.95 12.19 16.05
C GLY A 301 -2.00 12.26 14.52
N LYS A 302 -3.17 12.12 13.90
CA LYS A 302 -3.31 12.17 12.44
C LYS A 302 -3.31 13.60 11.93
N PHE A 303 -2.61 13.85 10.83
CA PHE A 303 -2.69 15.12 10.12
C PHE A 303 -4.12 15.41 9.62
N CYS A 304 -4.73 16.49 10.13
CA CYS A 304 -6.11 16.84 9.88
C CYS A 304 -6.26 18.16 9.10
N LYS A 305 -7.51 18.51 8.77
CA LYS A 305 -7.81 19.75 8.03
C LYS A 305 -7.46 21.02 8.82
N HIS A 306 -7.55 21.01 10.14
CA HIS A 306 -7.23 22.17 10.99
C HIS A 306 -5.72 22.44 11.01
N GLN A 307 -4.89 21.38 11.12
CA GLN A 307 -3.44 21.51 10.97
C GLN A 307 -3.04 22.03 9.57
N TYR A 308 -3.76 21.61 8.53
CA TYR A 308 -3.55 22.14 7.18
C TYR A 308 -3.98 23.62 7.05
N ALA A 309 -5.06 24.04 7.71
CA ALA A 309 -5.51 25.43 7.70
C ALA A 309 -4.44 26.37 8.27
N ILE A 310 -3.79 25.98 9.37
CA ILE A 310 -2.71 26.76 9.97
C ILE A 310 -1.52 26.89 9.01
N TYR A 311 -1.14 25.80 8.34
CA TYR A 311 -0.14 25.87 7.27
C TYR A 311 -0.56 26.82 6.13
N GLN A 312 -1.82 26.75 5.69
CA GLN A 312 -2.29 27.58 4.58
C GLN A 312 -2.30 29.08 4.93
N PHE A 313 -2.73 29.45 6.14
CA PHE A 313 -2.95 30.87 6.50
C PHE A 313 -1.79 31.52 7.25
N PHE A 314 -0.94 30.72 7.90
CA PHE A 314 0.19 31.20 8.72
C PHE A 314 1.55 30.68 8.23
N ASN A 315 1.59 29.77 7.25
CA ASN A 315 2.80 29.14 6.72
C ASN A 315 3.63 28.37 7.78
N ILE A 316 2.98 27.92 8.86
CA ILE A 316 3.60 27.13 9.94
C ILE A 316 3.33 25.64 9.69
N LYS A 317 4.39 24.82 9.73
CA LYS A 317 4.32 23.40 9.43
C LYS A 317 4.20 22.57 10.70
N SER A 318 3.22 21.67 10.72
CA SER A 318 3.11 20.63 11.76
C SER A 318 4.19 19.57 11.61
N VAL A 319 4.60 18.97 12.72
CA VAL A 319 5.51 17.81 12.72
C VAL A 319 4.93 16.63 11.92
N ASN A 320 3.60 16.49 11.88
CA ASN A 320 2.90 15.45 11.12
C ASN A 320 2.54 15.90 9.68
N PHE A 321 3.05 17.05 9.24
CA PHE A 321 2.71 17.60 7.93
C PHE A 321 3.30 16.70 6.81
N PRO A 322 2.50 16.29 5.82
CA PRO A 322 2.93 15.34 4.81
C PRO A 322 3.79 15.99 3.70
N LEU A 323 4.87 16.72 3.99
CA LEU A 323 5.67 17.36 2.92
C LEU A 323 6.63 16.39 2.23
N ILE A 324 6.89 16.71 0.96
CA ILE A 324 8.02 16.23 0.17
C ILE A 324 8.99 17.42 0.15
N THR A 325 9.67 17.72 1.26
CA THR A 325 10.74 18.73 1.21
C THR A 325 11.91 18.18 0.40
N SER A 326 12.79 19.05 -0.10
CA SER A 326 14.08 18.62 -0.68
C SER A 326 14.83 17.69 0.27
N MET A 327 14.78 17.98 1.56
CA MET A 327 15.42 17.19 2.60
C MET A 327 14.78 15.80 2.74
N ASP A 328 13.45 15.69 2.68
CA ASP A 328 12.77 14.39 2.74
C ASP A 328 13.11 13.55 1.51
N ARG A 329 13.12 14.16 0.31
CA ARG A 329 13.54 13.48 -0.93
C ARG A 329 14.96 12.97 -0.84
N TYR A 330 15.87 13.82 -0.36
CA TYR A 330 17.28 13.47 -0.15
C TYR A 330 17.44 12.34 0.87
N ASN A 331 16.72 12.39 1.99
CA ASN A 331 16.76 11.35 3.02
C ASN A 331 16.23 10.01 2.49
N ILE A 332 15.13 10.02 1.73
CA ILE A 332 14.63 8.81 1.06
C ILE A 332 15.62 8.30 0.01
N ALA A 333 16.25 9.20 -0.74
CA ALA A 333 17.28 8.84 -1.72
C ALA A 333 18.50 8.20 -1.05
N LYS A 334 18.95 8.71 0.11
CA LYS A 334 20.00 8.09 0.93
C LYS A 334 19.68 6.65 1.30
N ILE A 335 18.43 6.36 1.65
CA ILE A 335 18.01 4.98 1.96
C ILE A 335 18.14 4.11 0.69
N ALA A 336 17.67 4.60 -0.46
CA ALA A 336 17.70 3.86 -1.72
C ALA A 336 19.14 3.61 -2.25
N PHE A 337 19.95 4.67 -2.32
CA PHE A 337 21.25 4.67 -3.00
C PHE A 337 22.45 4.50 -2.06
N GLY A 338 22.31 4.77 -0.76
CA GLY A 338 23.43 4.81 0.17
C GLY A 338 24.42 5.90 -0.22
N ASP A 339 25.70 5.54 -0.27
CA ASP A 339 26.80 6.48 -0.54
C ASP A 339 26.80 7.00 -1.99
N LYS A 340 26.00 6.40 -2.88
CA LYS A 340 25.80 6.83 -4.27
C LYS A 340 24.70 7.88 -4.43
N VAL A 341 24.15 8.40 -3.33
CA VAL A 341 23.15 9.47 -3.38
C VAL A 341 23.77 10.74 -3.98
N LEU A 342 22.99 11.46 -4.77
CA LEU A 342 23.40 12.77 -5.28
C LEU A 342 23.45 13.79 -4.13
N GLU A 343 24.15 14.90 -4.34
CA GLU A 343 24.19 15.98 -3.37
C GLU A 343 22.80 16.54 -3.06
N LYS A 344 22.64 17.11 -1.87
CA LYS A 344 21.36 17.64 -1.41
C LYS A 344 20.78 18.68 -2.38
N SER A 345 21.64 19.49 -3.00
CA SER A 345 21.31 20.51 -4.01
C SER A 345 20.56 19.94 -5.22
N PHE A 346 20.81 18.70 -5.60
CA PHE A 346 20.08 18.04 -6.69
C PHE A 346 18.57 17.92 -6.41
N TYR A 347 18.22 17.80 -5.13
CA TYR A 347 16.84 17.66 -4.68
C TYR A 347 16.20 18.99 -4.34
N ASP A 348 16.81 20.14 -4.64
CA ASP A 348 16.19 21.44 -4.42
C ASP A 348 15.17 21.79 -5.50
N PRO A 349 14.23 22.72 -5.23
CA PRO A 349 13.31 23.21 -6.24
C PRO A 349 14.10 23.85 -7.38
N PHE A 350 13.67 23.60 -8.62
CA PHE A 350 14.31 24.20 -9.79
C PHE A 350 14.16 25.74 -9.82
N ILE A 351 13.09 26.27 -9.23
CA ILE A 351 12.82 27.70 -9.10
C ILE A 351 12.98 28.08 -7.63
N THR A 352 13.96 28.92 -7.31
CA THR A 352 14.11 29.55 -5.99
C THR A 352 13.19 30.77 -5.89
N GLU A 353 12.69 31.07 -4.70
CA GLU A 353 11.68 32.14 -4.48
C GLU A 353 12.10 33.53 -4.97
N THR A 354 13.40 33.76 -5.19
CA THR A 354 13.97 34.95 -5.85
C THR A 354 13.57 35.15 -7.31
N GLN A 355 12.96 34.17 -7.99
CA GLN A 355 12.50 34.30 -9.38
C GLN A 355 10.98 34.53 -9.52
N LYS A 356 10.27 34.79 -8.42
CA LYS A 356 8.81 35.06 -8.46
C LYS A 356 8.43 36.50 -8.81
N GLU A 357 9.39 37.42 -8.92
CA GLU A 357 9.13 38.74 -9.48
C GLU A 357 9.20 38.66 -11.01
N ASN A 358 8.09 38.97 -11.68
CA ASN A 358 7.87 39.06 -13.13
C ASN A 358 7.19 37.87 -13.84
N VAL A 359 6.11 37.33 -13.26
CA VAL A 359 5.03 36.76 -14.11
C VAL A 359 3.76 37.56 -13.85
N PRO A 360 3.23 38.30 -14.84
CA PRO A 360 1.98 39.03 -14.68
C PRO A 360 0.83 38.04 -14.44
N ASP A 361 0.06 38.28 -13.38
CA ASP A 361 -1.22 37.62 -13.12
C ASP A 361 -2.19 37.95 -14.26
N ASN A 362 -2.26 37.06 -15.24
CA ASN A 362 -3.38 36.92 -16.15
C ASN A 362 -3.29 35.56 -16.84
N ILE A 363 -4.00 34.57 -16.31
CA ILE A 363 -4.83 33.61 -17.06
C ILE A 363 -5.83 33.05 -16.05
N ASP A 364 -6.95 33.74 -15.94
CA ASP A 364 -8.21 33.14 -15.56
C ASP A 364 -8.91 32.80 -16.88
N ASN A 365 -9.02 31.53 -17.25
CA ASN A 365 -10.04 31.04 -18.19
C ASN A 365 -10.13 29.50 -18.22
N LYS A 366 -11.17 29.00 -17.55
CA LYS A 366 -12.03 27.85 -17.88
C LYS A 366 -11.46 26.77 -18.81
N GLU A 367 -11.18 25.59 -18.25
CA GLU A 367 -11.27 24.32 -19.00
C GLU A 367 -12.41 23.46 -18.47
N ASN A 368 -13.53 23.57 -19.19
CA ASN A 368 -14.63 22.61 -19.19
C ASN A 368 -14.28 21.51 -20.21
N TYR A 369 -13.84 20.34 -19.76
CA TYR A 369 -13.84 19.12 -20.60
C TYR A 369 -14.81 18.10 -20.00
N LYS A 370 -16.07 18.21 -20.43
CA LYS A 370 -17.03 17.11 -20.38
C LYS A 370 -16.62 16.05 -21.40
N SER A 371 -16.29 14.86 -20.90
CA SER A 371 -16.08 13.68 -21.74
C SER A 371 -17.42 13.16 -22.24
N GLN A 372 -17.78 13.46 -23.49
CA GLN A 372 -18.86 12.78 -24.22
C GLN A 372 -18.25 11.70 -25.11
N ASN A 373 -18.23 10.47 -24.61
CA ASN A 373 -18.10 9.27 -25.45
C ASN A 373 -19.49 8.65 -25.59
N ASN A 374 -20.22 9.05 -26.63
CA ASN A 374 -21.41 8.38 -27.11
C ASN A 374 -21.37 8.41 -28.64
N ILE A 375 -20.90 7.34 -29.28
CA ILE A 375 -21.32 7.04 -30.66
C ILE A 375 -21.66 5.56 -30.76
N LYS A 376 -22.90 5.36 -31.18
CA LYS A 376 -23.65 4.13 -31.38
C LYS A 376 -23.03 3.24 -32.46
N GLN A 377 -23.24 1.94 -32.30
CA GLN A 377 -23.22 0.97 -33.40
C GLN A 377 -24.25 1.38 -34.46
N ASN A 378 -23.86 1.33 -35.73
CA ASN A 378 -24.74 0.93 -36.83
C ASN A 378 -23.92 0.24 -37.92
N ARG A 379 -24.25 -1.04 -38.16
CA ARG A 379 -24.13 -1.73 -39.46
C ARG A 379 -25.00 -0.94 -40.46
N THR A 380 -24.78 -0.85 -41.77
CA THR A 380 -24.19 -1.75 -42.78
C THR A 380 -24.08 -0.96 -44.10
N ASN A 381 -23.24 -1.44 -45.03
CA ASN A 381 -23.26 -1.23 -46.49
C ASN A 381 -22.77 0.11 -47.06
N ASN A 382 -21.54 0.12 -47.59
CA ASN A 382 -21.29 0.22 -49.03
C ASN A 382 -19.79 -0.03 -49.32
N ILE A 383 -19.51 -1.23 -49.81
CA ILE A 383 -18.23 -1.67 -50.34
C ILE A 383 -18.27 -1.37 -51.83
N GLN A 384 -17.44 -0.43 -52.34
CA GLN A 384 -16.81 -0.54 -53.67
C GLN A 384 -15.91 0.65 -54.08
N GLU A 385 -15.89 1.81 -53.39
CA GLU A 385 -15.10 2.97 -53.85
C GLU A 385 -13.71 3.18 -53.21
N THR A 386 -13.29 2.36 -52.23
CA THR A 386 -12.04 2.63 -51.45
C THR A 386 -10.79 1.89 -51.91
N THR A 387 -10.89 0.95 -52.86
CA THR A 387 -9.74 0.11 -53.25
C THR A 387 -8.73 0.81 -54.15
N THR A 388 -9.14 1.74 -55.01
CA THR A 388 -8.25 2.36 -56.00
C THR A 388 -7.30 3.39 -55.36
N THR A 389 -7.78 4.15 -54.37
CA THR A 389 -7.02 5.23 -53.72
C THR A 389 -5.98 4.72 -52.71
N ASN A 390 -6.23 3.56 -52.09
CA ASN A 390 -5.30 2.93 -51.14
C ASN A 390 -4.11 2.25 -51.83
N ASN A 391 -4.32 1.65 -53.01
CA ASN A 391 -3.24 1.03 -53.78
C ASN A 391 -2.19 2.07 -54.22
N ASN A 392 -2.63 3.22 -54.73
CA ASN A 392 -1.72 4.32 -55.11
C ASN A 392 -0.87 4.83 -53.94
N LYS A 393 -1.42 4.87 -52.71
CA LYS A 393 -0.68 5.34 -51.53
C LYS A 393 0.33 4.31 -51.03
N PHE A 394 0.00 3.02 -51.08
CA PHE A 394 0.93 1.97 -50.69
C PHE A 394 2.09 1.83 -51.70
N GLU A 395 1.79 2.04 -52.99
CA GLU A 395 2.79 2.06 -54.05
C GLU A 395 3.80 3.21 -53.86
N ASN A 396 3.34 4.39 -53.43
CA ASN A 396 4.23 5.49 -53.03
C ASN A 396 5.15 5.11 -51.85
N VAL A 397 4.66 4.34 -50.88
CA VAL A 397 5.49 3.84 -49.77
C VAL A 397 6.59 2.92 -50.30
N MET A 398 6.28 2.02 -51.23
CA MET A 398 7.29 1.14 -51.84
C MET A 398 8.32 1.92 -52.66
N ASN A 399 7.90 2.96 -53.37
CA ASN A 399 8.81 3.85 -54.10
C ASN A 399 9.77 4.58 -53.14
N LEU A 400 9.27 5.03 -51.99
CA LEU A 400 10.11 5.62 -50.92
C LEU A 400 11.10 4.61 -50.33
N PHE A 401 10.69 3.35 -50.11
CA PHE A 401 11.61 2.29 -49.67
C PHE A 401 12.74 2.07 -50.68
N ASN A 402 12.42 2.01 -51.98
CA ASN A 402 13.40 1.84 -53.04
C ASN A 402 14.35 3.04 -53.15
N PHE A 403 13.82 4.26 -53.08
CA PHE A 403 14.63 5.48 -53.08
C PHE A 403 15.60 5.51 -51.90
N CYS A 404 15.13 5.22 -50.68
CA CYS A 404 15.97 5.17 -49.48
C CYS A 404 17.05 4.08 -49.58
N ASN A 405 16.70 2.90 -50.12
CA ASN A 405 17.67 1.84 -50.33
C ASN A 405 18.75 2.22 -51.37
N ALA A 406 18.37 2.91 -52.45
CA ALA A 406 19.31 3.39 -53.46
C ALA A 406 20.20 4.54 -52.94
N SER A 407 19.63 5.44 -52.14
CA SER A 407 20.31 6.65 -51.65
C SER A 407 21.26 6.38 -50.48
N TYR A 408 20.88 5.48 -49.57
CA TYR A 408 21.61 5.24 -48.32
C TYR A 408 22.25 3.85 -48.25
N GLY A 409 21.86 2.93 -49.13
CA GLY A 409 22.16 1.51 -49.00
C GLY A 409 21.40 0.86 -47.84
N SER A 410 21.21 -0.46 -47.92
CA SER A 410 20.67 -1.25 -46.81
C SER A 410 21.60 -2.40 -46.46
N SER A 411 21.82 -2.60 -45.17
CA SER A 411 22.60 -3.76 -44.70
C SER A 411 21.82 -5.06 -44.85
N LEU A 412 22.51 -6.15 -45.17
CA LEU A 412 21.92 -7.50 -45.25
C LEU A 412 21.21 -7.89 -43.93
N SER A 413 21.79 -7.52 -42.79
CA SER A 413 21.16 -7.71 -41.46
C SER A 413 19.85 -6.94 -41.29
N GLY A 414 19.78 -5.71 -41.81
CA GLY A 414 18.57 -4.87 -41.76
C GLY A 414 17.45 -5.45 -42.62
N ILE A 415 17.78 -5.85 -43.85
CA ILE A 415 16.85 -6.46 -44.81
C ILE A 415 16.29 -7.77 -44.25
N ASN A 416 17.16 -8.68 -43.79
CA ASN A 416 16.74 -9.99 -43.25
C ASN A 416 15.81 -9.82 -42.04
N LYS A 417 16.06 -8.83 -41.18
CA LYS A 417 15.23 -8.56 -40.00
C LYS A 417 13.86 -7.99 -40.36
N LEU A 418 13.78 -7.15 -41.40
CA LEU A 418 12.52 -6.63 -41.92
C LEU A 418 11.70 -7.76 -42.56
N GLU A 419 12.35 -8.59 -43.36
CA GLU A 419 11.75 -9.76 -44.01
C GLU A 419 11.18 -10.76 -42.97
N GLU A 420 11.95 -11.08 -41.93
CA GLU A 420 11.49 -11.95 -40.84
C GLU A 420 10.26 -11.41 -40.10
N LYS A 421 10.16 -10.09 -39.93
CA LYS A 421 9.01 -9.45 -39.27
C LYS A 421 7.76 -9.55 -40.15
N LEU A 422 7.91 -9.26 -41.44
CA LEU A 422 6.81 -9.36 -42.40
C LEU A 422 6.27 -10.79 -42.50
N LYS A 423 7.16 -11.81 -42.58
CA LYS A 423 6.78 -13.24 -42.60
C LYS A 423 6.01 -13.70 -41.35
N LYS A 424 6.10 -12.96 -40.23
CA LYS A 424 5.45 -13.30 -38.95
C LYS A 424 4.06 -12.69 -38.77
N ILE A 425 3.62 -11.83 -39.69
CA ILE A 425 2.28 -11.25 -39.67
C ILE A 425 1.28 -12.32 -40.14
N LYS A 426 0.33 -12.67 -39.28
CA LYS A 426 -0.68 -13.73 -39.54
C LYS A 426 -2.12 -13.23 -39.51
N THR A 427 -2.32 -11.96 -39.16
CA THR A 427 -3.65 -11.36 -38.96
C THR A 427 -3.67 -9.91 -39.41
N GLN A 428 -4.84 -9.42 -39.82
CA GLN A 428 -5.02 -8.02 -40.25
C GLN A 428 -4.64 -7.01 -39.16
N GLY A 429 -4.96 -7.28 -37.89
CA GLY A 429 -4.58 -6.39 -36.78
C GLY A 429 -3.06 -6.31 -36.53
N GLN A 430 -2.31 -7.36 -36.86
CA GLN A 430 -0.84 -7.33 -36.81
C GLN A 430 -0.25 -6.53 -37.95
N TRP A 431 -0.89 -6.55 -39.12
CA TRP A 431 -0.52 -5.74 -40.27
C TRP A 431 -0.68 -4.23 -39.98
N GLU A 432 -1.83 -3.82 -39.44
CA GLU A 432 -2.07 -2.42 -39.06
C GLU A 432 -1.07 -1.92 -37.99
N ASN A 433 -0.82 -2.73 -36.97
CA ASN A 433 0.20 -2.40 -35.97
C ASN A 433 1.61 -2.32 -36.56
N PHE A 434 1.93 -3.14 -37.57
CA PHE A 434 3.21 -3.06 -38.28
C PHE A 434 3.35 -1.72 -38.99
N LEU A 435 2.32 -1.27 -39.72
CA LEU A 435 2.30 0.02 -40.41
C LEU A 435 2.47 1.20 -39.45
N HIS A 436 1.81 1.17 -38.29
CA HIS A 436 1.93 2.24 -37.28
C HIS A 436 3.28 2.26 -36.52
N THR A 437 4.00 1.13 -36.45
CA THR A 437 5.18 0.99 -35.57
C THR A 437 6.46 0.58 -36.30
N ALA A 438 6.44 0.51 -37.64
CA ALA A 438 7.50 -0.08 -38.47
C ALA A 438 7.96 -1.47 -37.95
N GLY A 439 7.01 -2.23 -37.40
CA GLY A 439 7.25 -3.55 -36.84
C GLY A 439 8.07 -3.61 -35.55
N ASN A 440 8.22 -2.53 -34.78
CA ASN A 440 8.91 -2.57 -33.47
C ASN A 440 8.23 -3.51 -32.47
N CYS A 441 6.91 -3.70 -32.59
CA CYS A 441 6.13 -4.57 -31.72
C CYS A 441 6.08 -6.04 -32.18
N ILE A 442 6.68 -6.38 -33.34
CA ILE A 442 6.73 -7.76 -33.85
C ILE A 442 8.04 -8.43 -33.43
N SER A 443 7.92 -9.42 -32.53
CA SER A 443 9.08 -10.10 -31.94
C SER A 443 9.82 -10.99 -32.96
N THR A 444 11.09 -10.66 -33.25
CA THR A 444 11.92 -11.46 -34.17
C THR A 444 12.64 -12.63 -33.50
N ARG A 445 12.87 -12.61 -32.19
CA ARG A 445 13.41 -13.75 -31.42
C ARG A 445 12.49 -14.13 -30.27
N HIS A 446 12.49 -15.42 -29.91
CA HIS A 446 12.18 -15.85 -28.55
C HIS A 446 13.27 -15.22 -27.66
N ARG A 447 12.91 -14.40 -26.67
CA ARG A 447 13.90 -13.86 -25.71
C ARG A 447 14.67 -15.01 -25.06
N ASP A 448 15.96 -14.82 -24.75
CA ASP A 448 16.62 -15.67 -23.78
C ASP A 448 15.81 -15.64 -22.47
N GLY A 449 15.37 -16.83 -22.03
CA GLY A 449 14.44 -17.01 -20.91
C GLY A 449 12.96 -17.16 -21.29
N ALA A 450 12.57 -17.03 -22.55
CA ALA A 450 11.22 -17.33 -22.98
C ALA A 450 11.02 -18.86 -23.05
N ARG A 451 10.36 -19.41 -22.01
CA ARG A 451 10.08 -20.84 -21.86
C ARG A 451 9.04 -21.31 -22.88
N ILE A 452 9.22 -22.53 -23.39
CA ILE A 452 8.16 -23.31 -24.04
C ILE A 452 7.00 -23.40 -23.03
N LYS A 453 5.81 -22.91 -23.41
CA LYS A 453 4.62 -22.93 -22.56
C LYS A 453 4.11 -24.36 -22.42
N VAL A 454 4.71 -25.14 -21.52
CA VAL A 454 4.06 -26.34 -21.00
C VAL A 454 2.91 -25.88 -20.10
N GLN A 455 1.75 -26.52 -20.21
CA GLN A 455 0.57 -26.14 -19.45
C GLN A 455 0.89 -26.14 -17.94
N PRO A 456 0.52 -25.06 -17.19
CA PRO A 456 0.77 -24.97 -15.75
C PRO A 456 0.26 -26.18 -14.96
N THR A 457 -0.83 -26.79 -15.44
CA THR A 457 -1.43 -28.02 -14.89
C THR A 457 -0.56 -29.25 -15.03
N THR A 458 0.26 -29.37 -16.08
CA THR A 458 1.19 -30.50 -16.27
C THR A 458 2.40 -30.40 -15.34
N ILE A 459 2.85 -29.17 -15.05
CA ILE A 459 3.98 -28.92 -14.13
C ILE A 459 3.55 -29.13 -12.67
N ALA A 460 2.34 -28.72 -12.30
CA ALA A 460 1.80 -28.90 -10.95
C ALA A 460 1.59 -30.37 -10.54
N ARG A 461 1.53 -31.31 -11.51
CA ARG A 461 1.39 -32.75 -11.27
C ARG A 461 2.71 -33.52 -11.14
N ARG A 462 3.86 -32.85 -11.26
CA ARG A 462 5.17 -33.52 -11.17
C ARG A 462 5.48 -33.85 -9.71
N ALA A 463 6.01 -35.05 -9.47
CA ALA A 463 6.44 -35.50 -8.15
C ALA A 463 7.46 -34.53 -7.52
N VAL A 464 7.34 -34.31 -6.21
CA VAL A 464 8.26 -33.51 -5.42
C VAL A 464 9.65 -34.10 -5.54
N GLY A 465 10.61 -33.33 -6.09
CA GLY A 465 12.01 -33.76 -6.29
C GLY A 465 12.52 -33.72 -7.74
N VAL A 466 11.64 -33.63 -8.74
CA VAL A 466 12.03 -33.76 -10.18
C VAL A 466 12.53 -32.46 -10.82
N THR A 467 12.55 -31.33 -10.10
CA THR A 467 13.09 -30.06 -10.62
C THR A 467 14.40 -29.69 -9.94
N ARG A 468 15.52 -29.71 -10.69
CA ARG A 468 16.80 -29.11 -10.28
C ARG A 468 16.63 -27.59 -10.03
N GLY A 469 16.82 -27.16 -8.78
CA GLY A 469 17.22 -25.81 -8.35
C GLY A 469 16.25 -24.63 -8.59
N SER A 470 16.24 -23.67 -7.64
CA SER A 470 15.74 -22.27 -7.60
C SER A 470 14.42 -21.88 -8.28
N LYS A 471 13.68 -22.80 -8.89
CA LYS A 471 12.52 -22.51 -9.73
C LYS A 471 11.22 -22.59 -8.93
N ARG A 472 10.39 -21.56 -9.09
CA ARG A 472 9.07 -21.43 -8.44
C ARG A 472 8.10 -22.53 -8.89
N LEU A 473 7.24 -22.97 -7.98
CA LEU A 473 6.22 -24.00 -8.23
C LEU A 473 4.91 -23.37 -8.72
N LEU A 474 4.43 -23.76 -9.91
CA LEU A 474 3.18 -23.21 -10.47
C LEU A 474 1.96 -23.69 -9.67
N GLY A 475 1.20 -22.76 -9.09
CA GLY A 475 -0.17 -23.01 -8.66
C GLY A 475 -1.08 -23.04 -9.88
N GLY A 476 -1.66 -24.20 -10.20
CA GLY A 476 -2.46 -24.41 -11.43
C GLY A 476 -3.63 -23.44 -11.58
N ARG A 477 -4.03 -23.17 -12.83
CA ARG A 477 -5.25 -22.42 -13.17
C ARG A 477 -6.47 -23.36 -13.13
N PRO A 478 -7.66 -22.90 -12.66
CA PRO A 478 -8.88 -23.70 -12.76
C PRO A 478 -9.21 -24.09 -14.21
N PRO A 479 -9.84 -25.25 -14.46
CA PRO A 479 -10.27 -25.70 -15.78
C PRO A 479 -11.16 -24.68 -16.51
N LYS A 480 -11.11 -24.68 -17.85
CA LYS A 480 -12.04 -23.89 -18.69
C LYS A 480 -13.46 -24.44 -18.52
N GLY A 481 -14.40 -23.60 -18.08
CA GLY A 481 -15.82 -23.96 -17.90
C GLY A 481 -16.29 -23.93 -16.45
N GLU A 482 -15.38 -23.95 -15.48
CA GLU A 482 -15.72 -23.64 -14.09
C GLU A 482 -15.86 -22.12 -13.94
N ASN A 483 -17.08 -21.65 -13.69
CA ASN A 483 -17.26 -20.33 -13.08
C ASN A 483 -16.79 -20.44 -11.63
N PRO A 484 -15.62 -19.89 -11.25
CA PRO A 484 -15.21 -19.95 -9.87
C PRO A 484 -16.28 -19.25 -9.04
N PRO A 485 -16.67 -19.80 -7.87
CA PRO A 485 -17.61 -19.13 -6.99
C PRO A 485 -17.13 -17.70 -6.77
N LYS A 486 -18.00 -16.71 -7.03
CA LYS A 486 -17.66 -15.29 -6.88
C LYS A 486 -17.14 -15.10 -5.45
N LYS A 487 -15.82 -14.93 -5.31
CA LYS A 487 -15.19 -14.72 -4.01
C LYS A 487 -15.85 -13.52 -3.36
N ARG A 488 -16.29 -13.67 -2.11
CA ARG A 488 -16.83 -12.56 -1.32
C ARG A 488 -15.84 -11.41 -1.31
N LYS A 489 -16.35 -10.18 -1.40
CA LYS A 489 -15.51 -8.98 -1.37
C LYS A 489 -14.78 -8.91 -0.03
N ARG A 490 -13.48 -8.63 -0.07
CA ARG A 490 -12.65 -8.40 1.12
C ARG A 490 -12.90 -6.99 1.64
N ASN A 491 -14.04 -6.80 2.29
CA ASN A 491 -14.40 -5.54 2.91
C ASN A 491 -15.24 -5.84 4.16
N LEU A 492 -14.61 -5.69 5.33
CA LEU A 492 -15.23 -6.04 6.62
C LEU A 492 -16.50 -5.22 6.86
N GLY A 493 -16.46 -3.90 6.64
CA GLY A 493 -17.63 -3.03 6.83
C GLY A 493 -18.81 -3.41 5.94
N LEU A 494 -18.57 -3.73 4.66
CA LEU A 494 -19.60 -4.21 3.75
C LEU A 494 -20.20 -5.54 4.24
N ASN A 495 -19.36 -6.47 4.68
CA ASN A 495 -19.82 -7.78 5.16
C ASN A 495 -20.58 -7.68 6.50
N ILE A 496 -20.18 -6.79 7.41
CA ILE A 496 -20.95 -6.46 8.63
C ILE A 496 -22.31 -5.88 8.24
N ASN A 497 -22.35 -4.91 7.33
CA ASN A 497 -23.59 -4.27 6.90
C ASN A 497 -24.56 -5.27 6.24
N SER A 498 -24.04 -6.17 5.41
CA SER A 498 -24.81 -7.24 4.77
C SER A 498 -25.13 -8.44 5.70
N ASN A 499 -24.66 -8.41 6.95
CA ASN A 499 -24.77 -9.51 7.91
C ASN A 499 -24.27 -10.86 7.35
N GLN A 500 -23.01 -10.86 6.89
CA GLN A 500 -22.37 -12.03 6.30
C GLN A 500 -20.96 -12.24 6.88
N PRO A 501 -20.44 -13.49 6.91
CA PRO A 501 -19.06 -13.73 7.31
C PRO A 501 -18.10 -13.00 6.38
N ASN A 502 -17.05 -12.41 6.95
CA ASN A 502 -16.00 -11.77 6.17
C ASN A 502 -15.26 -12.82 5.30
N ALA A 503 -14.71 -12.39 4.17
CA ALA A 503 -13.95 -13.29 3.32
C ALA A 503 -12.68 -13.78 4.06
N LYS A 504 -12.44 -15.10 4.08
CA LYS A 504 -11.19 -15.65 4.61
C LYS A 504 -10.01 -15.17 3.76
N SER A 505 -8.95 -14.68 4.39
CA SER A 505 -7.64 -14.56 3.75
C SER A 505 -7.17 -15.98 3.40
N HIS A 506 -6.45 -16.12 2.29
CA HIS A 506 -5.93 -17.42 1.87
C HIS A 506 -5.05 -18.01 3.00
N GLY A 507 -5.41 -19.21 3.48
CA GLY A 507 -4.59 -20.01 4.38
C GLY A 507 -4.40 -19.42 5.77
N SER A 508 -5.43 -19.47 6.60
CA SER A 508 -5.25 -19.86 8.01
C SER A 508 -5.83 -21.27 8.11
N LEU A 509 -5.11 -22.17 8.78
CA LEU A 509 -5.69 -23.39 9.31
C LEU A 509 -6.89 -23.02 10.20
#